data_AF-A0A6J5JUE0-F1
#
_entry.id   AF-A0A6J5JUE0-F1
#
_cell.length_a   1.000
_cell.length_b   1.000
_cell.length_c   1.000
_cell.angle_alpha   90.00
_cell.angle_beta   90.00
_cell.angle_gamma   90.00
#
_symmetry.space_group_name_H-M   'P 1'
#
loop_
_entity.id
_entity.type
_entity.pdbx_description
1 polymer ?
#
loop_
_entity_poly.entity_id
_entity_poly.type
_entity_poly.pdbx_seq_one_letter_code
_entity_poly.pdbx_strand_id
1 'polypeptide(L)' 'MQNANTPRASAVDPAQRADATIPGDGASADRLVPAGPPVRFGVLQGQAWIADDFDAPLPDYLLDAFEGR' A
#
# COMPACT_ATOMS: atom_id res chain seq x y z
N MET A 1 -29.93 10.80 5.10
CA MET A 1 -29.52 9.63 5.91
C MET A 1 -29.02 8.57 4.95
N GLN A 2 -27.72 8.56 4.61
CA GLN A 2 -27.13 7.61 3.67
C GLN A 2 -26.14 6.72 4.42
N ASN A 3 -26.39 5.42 4.39
CA ASN A 3 -25.69 4.34 5.06
C ASN A 3 -24.45 3.94 4.26
N ALA A 4 -23.26 4.20 4.82
CA ALA A 4 -22.00 3.78 4.23
C ALA A 4 -21.87 2.24 4.30
N ASN A 5 -21.86 1.58 3.14
CA ASN A 5 -21.50 0.17 3.01
C ASN A 5 -19.97 0.05 2.98
N THR A 6 -19.35 -0.04 4.15
CA THR A 6 -17.91 -0.30 4.26
C THR A 6 -17.62 -1.75 3.85
N PRO A 7 -16.77 -2.02 2.84
CA PRO A 7 -16.33 -3.38 2.56
C PRO A 7 -15.47 -3.85 3.74
N ARG A 8 -15.86 -4.97 4.35
CA ARG A 8 -15.05 -5.67 5.36
C ARG A 8 -13.76 -6.11 4.70
N ALA A 9 -12.62 -5.64 5.21
CA ALA A 9 -11.30 -6.01 4.69
C ALA A 9 -11.16 -7.55 4.61
N SER A 10 -11.12 -8.09 3.39
CA SER A 10 -10.79 -9.48 3.16
C SER A 10 -9.32 -9.73 3.54
N ALA A 11 -9.09 -10.85 4.21
CA ALA A 11 -7.77 -11.26 4.68
C ALA A 11 -6.77 -11.29 3.53
N VAL A 12 -5.68 -10.53 3.67
CA VAL A 12 -4.54 -10.55 2.76
C VAL A 12 -3.84 -11.91 2.89
N ASP A 13 -3.52 -12.53 1.75
CA ASP A 13 -2.80 -13.80 1.62
C ASP A 13 -1.44 -13.72 2.36
N PRO A 14 -1.13 -14.66 3.28
CA PRO A 14 0.12 -14.68 4.02
C PRO A 14 1.37 -14.84 3.14
N ALA A 15 1.27 -15.27 1.88
CA ALA A 15 2.42 -15.41 0.98
C ALA A 15 2.98 -14.07 0.46
N GLN A 16 2.22 -12.98 0.57
CA GLN A 16 2.67 -11.60 0.28
C GLN A 16 3.38 -10.95 1.47
N ARG A 17 3.45 -11.64 2.61
CA ARG A 17 4.14 -11.18 3.81
C ARG A 17 5.64 -11.36 3.57
N ALA A 18 6.26 -10.37 2.93
CA ALA A 18 7.71 -10.22 2.97
C ALA A 18 8.17 -10.47 4.41
N ASP A 19 9.16 -11.34 4.55
CA ASP A 19 9.59 -12.01 5.78
C ASP A 19 10.00 -11.00 6.88
N ALA A 20 9.00 -10.38 7.51
CA ALA A 20 9.15 -9.51 8.64
C ALA A 20 9.14 -10.42 9.87
N THR A 21 10.29 -11.01 10.14
CA THR A 21 10.56 -11.62 11.44
C THR A 21 10.39 -10.53 12.50
N ILE A 22 9.28 -10.56 13.24
CA ILE A 22 9.13 -9.83 14.50
C ILE A 22 9.45 -10.85 15.60
N PRO A 23 10.63 -10.77 16.26
CA PRO A 23 10.90 -11.62 17.42
C PRO A 23 10.04 -11.11 18.58
N GLY A 24 9.11 -11.97 19.01
CA GLY A 24 8.33 -11.76 20.23
C GLY A 24 9.18 -12.00 21.47
N ASP A 25 9.20 -10.97 22.30
CA ASP A 25 9.43 -10.92 23.74
C ASP A 25 10.61 -11.72 24.35
N GLY A 26 11.68 -10.99 24.55
CA GLY A 26 12.79 -11.34 25.43
C GLY A 26 13.61 -10.08 25.65
N ALA A 27 13.19 -9.26 26.61
CA ALA A 27 13.86 -8.05 27.11
C ALA A 27 14.93 -7.51 26.16
N SER A 28 14.48 -6.80 25.12
CA SER A 28 15.39 -6.09 24.23
C SER A 28 16.04 -5.00 25.06
N ALA A 29 17.23 -5.28 25.60
CA ALA A 29 18.12 -4.27 26.09
C ALA A 29 18.19 -3.20 25.00
N ASP A 30 17.82 -1.98 25.35
CA ASP A 30 17.82 -0.79 24.50
C ASP A 30 19.22 -0.61 23.90
N ARG A 31 19.54 -1.36 22.84
CA ARG A 31 20.66 -1.05 21.97
C ARG A 31 20.18 0.13 21.17
N LEU A 32 20.45 1.32 21.72
CA LEU A 32 20.43 2.59 21.02
C LEU A 32 21.39 2.47 19.84
N VAL A 33 20.88 2.00 18.71
CA VAL A 33 21.56 2.14 17.43
C VAL A 33 21.50 3.63 17.11
N PRO A 34 22.61 4.25 16.67
CA PRO A 34 22.57 5.64 16.22
C PRO A 34 21.45 5.80 15.21
N ALA A 35 20.52 6.71 15.48
CA ALA A 35 19.47 7.02 14.53
C ALA A 35 20.15 7.43 13.21
N GLY A 36 19.79 6.73 12.13
CA GLY A 36 20.25 7.08 10.80
C GLY A 36 19.88 8.54 10.48
N PRO A 37 20.51 9.13 9.44
CA PRO A 37 20.15 10.47 9.01
C PRO A 37 18.63 10.57 8.77
N PRO A 38 18.00 11.73 9.08
CA PRO A 38 16.57 11.89 8.92
C PRO A 38 16.16 11.64 7.47
N VAL A 39 15.12 10.81 7.29
CA VAL A 39 14.55 10.53 5.97
C VAL A 39 13.91 11.81 5.43
N ARG A 40 14.28 12.20 4.20
CA ARG A 40 13.72 13.36 3.51
C ARG A 40 12.60 12.92 2.58
N PHE A 41 11.36 13.29 2.90
CA PHE A 41 10.19 13.07 2.05
C PHE A 41 10.00 14.20 1.03
N GLY A 42 9.19 13.96 0.01
CA GLY A 42 8.77 15.01 -0.94
C GLY A 42 9.85 15.46 -1.94
N VAL A 43 10.96 14.73 -2.06
CA VAL A 43 12.06 15.06 -3.00
C VAL A 43 11.64 15.07 -4.48
N LEU A 44 10.49 14.48 -4.82
CA LEU A 44 9.88 14.47 -6.16
C LEU A 44 8.51 15.17 -6.21
N GLN A 45 8.20 16.03 -5.23
CA GLN A 45 6.92 16.73 -5.21
C GLN A 45 6.73 17.55 -6.50
N GLY A 46 5.55 17.41 -7.13
CA GLY A 46 5.21 18.10 -8.37
C GLY A 46 5.87 17.54 -9.63
N GLN A 47 6.64 16.45 -9.54
CA GLN A 47 7.21 15.75 -10.70
C GLN A 47 6.28 14.64 -11.22
N ALA A 48 5.18 14.36 -10.52
CA ALA A 48 4.16 13.44 -11.01
C ALA A 48 3.28 14.13 -12.05
N TRP A 49 2.99 13.43 -13.13
CA TRP A 49 2.01 13.82 -14.13
C TRP A 49 0.86 12.82 -14.10
N ILE A 50 -0.36 13.33 -14.16
CA ILE A 50 -1.59 12.55 -14.26
C ILE A 50 -2.16 12.83 -15.64
N ALA A 51 -2.57 11.77 -16.35
CA ALA A 51 -3.19 11.89 -17.65
C ALA A 51 -4.57 12.55 -17.53
N ASP A 52 -4.97 13.32 -18.55
CA ASP A 52 -6.25 14.04 -18.57
C ASP A 52 -7.47 13.10 -18.47
N ASP A 53 -7.29 11.84 -18.89
CA ASP A 53 -8.27 10.77 -18.90
C ASP A 53 -8.07 9.74 -17.79
N PHE A 54 -7.32 10.07 -16.73
CA PHE A 54 -7.04 9.12 -15.65
C PHE A 54 -8.31 8.54 -15.00
N ASP A 55 -9.36 9.35 -14.87
CA ASP A 55 -10.65 8.94 -14.32
C ASP A 55 -11.62 8.40 -15.40
N ALA A 56 -11.19 8.30 -16.65
CA ALA A 56 -12.01 7.74 -17.73
C ALA A 56 -12.26 6.24 -17.49
N PRO A 57 -13.41 5.71 -17.95
CA PRO A 57 -13.67 4.28 -17.84
C PRO A 57 -12.63 3.48 -18.62
N LEU A 58 -12.26 2.32 -18.07
CA LEU A 58 -11.41 1.37 -18.78
C LEU A 58 -12.13 0.84 -20.03
N PRO A 59 -11.40 0.61 -21.14
CA PRO A 59 -11.93 -0.09 -22.31
C PRO A 59 -12.49 -1.48 -21.96
N ASP A 60 -13.59 -1.88 -22.62
CA ASP A 60 -14.31 -3.14 -22.36
C ASP A 60 -13.38 -4.36 -22.39
N TYR A 61 -12.49 -4.45 -23.39
CA TYR A 61 -11.56 -5.59 -23.52
C TYR A 61 -10.57 -5.69 -22.33
N LEU A 62 -10.23 -4.55 -21.70
CA LEU A 62 -9.40 -4.56 -20.49
C LEU A 62 -10.23 -4.96 -19.28
N LEU A 63 -11.46 -4.45 -19.16
CA LEU A 63 -12.36 -4.85 -18.08
C LEU A 63 -12.63 -6.36 -18.12
N ASP A 64 -12.90 -6.94 -19.29
CA ASP A 64 -13.10 -8.38 -19.46
C ASP A 64 -11.88 -9.19 -19.00
N ALA A 65 -10.67 -8.73 -19.32
CA ALA A 65 -9.43 -9.37 -18.89
C ALA A 65 -9.23 -9.34 -17.37
N PHE A 66 -9.68 -8.28 -16.69
CA PHE A 66 -9.66 -8.18 -15.22
C PHE A 66 -10.76 -9.03 -14.58
N GLU A 67 -11.94 -9.10 -15.20
CA GLU A 67 -13.12 -9.79 -14.68
C GLU A 67 -13.19 -11.28 -15.07
N GLY A 68 -12.29 -11.74 -15.94
CA GLY A 68 -12.18 -13.14 -16.38
C GLY A 68 -13.33 -13.60 -17.27
N ARG A 69 -13.88 -12.68 -18.08
CA ARG A 69 -14.98 -12.93 -19.01
C ARG A 69 -14.48 -13.28 -20.41
#